data_AF-A0A969H2T2-F1
#
_entry.id   AF-A0A969H2T2-F1
#
_cell.length_a   1.000
_cell.length_b   1.000
_cell.length_c   1.000
_cell.angle_alpha   90.00
_cell.angle_beta   90.00
_cell.angle_gamma   90.00
#
_symmetry.space_group_name_H-M   'P 1'
#
loop_
_entity.id
_entity.type
_entity.pdbx_description
1 polymer ?
#
loop_
_entity_poly.entity_id
_entity_poly.type
_entity_poly.pdbx_seq_one_letter_code
_entity_poly.pdbx_strand_id
1 'polypeptide(L)' 'MIVLNDDFNTFQHVAECLVKYVPNMTSDRAWELTHQIHNEGQAIVWVGPQEQAELYHVQLQRAGLTMAPLEAA' A
#
# COMPACT_ATOMS: atom_id res chain seq x y z
N MET A 1 8.01 1.58 -0.76
CA MET A 1 6.65 2.15 -0.92
C MET A 1 5.87 1.93 0.35
N ILE A 2 5.31 2.99 0.93
CA ILE A 2 4.63 2.97 2.24
C ILE A 2 3.17 3.40 2.06
N VAL A 3 2.26 2.66 2.67
CA VAL A 3 0.83 3.01 2.81
C VAL A 3 0.60 3.50 4.23
N LEU A 4 -0.17 4.58 4.37
CA LEU A 4 -0.53 5.21 5.63
C LEU A 4 -1.95 4.81 6.03
N ASN A 5 -2.20 4.77 7.34
CA ASN A 5 -3.55 4.59 7.86
C ASN A 5 -4.41 5.82 7.60
N ASP A 6 -5.71 5.59 7.46
CA ASP A 6 -6.73 6.63 7.39
C ASP A 6 -8.07 6.13 7.96
N ASP A 7 -9.04 7.04 8.09
CA ASP A 7 -10.33 6.77 8.71
C ASP A 7 -11.46 6.52 7.69
N PHE A 8 -11.15 6.42 6.38
CA PHE A 8 -12.17 6.35 5.33
C PHE A 8 -12.09 5.08 4.47
N ASN A 9 -10.91 4.47 4.33
CA ASN A 9 -10.74 3.22 3.62
C ASN A 9 -11.08 2.03 4.54
N THR A 10 -11.90 1.10 4.03
CA THR A 10 -12.17 -0.16 4.75
C THR A 10 -10.99 -1.12 4.61
N PHE A 11 -10.82 -2.04 5.57
CA PHE A 11 -9.76 -3.05 5.48
C PHE A 11 -9.84 -3.88 4.20
N GLN A 12 -11.06 -4.24 3.79
CA GLN A 12 -11.28 -4.96 2.54
C GLN A 12 -10.76 -4.16 1.33
N HIS A 13 -11.08 -2.87 1.24
CA HIS A 13 -10.62 -2.02 0.13
C HIS A 13 -9.10 -1.91 0.09
N VAL A 14 -8.45 -1.72 1.24
CA VAL A 14 -6.99 -1.66 1.33
C VAL A 14 -6.38 -2.97 0.86
N ALA A 15 -6.82 -4.11 1.40
CA ALA A 15 -6.29 -5.42 1.04
C ALA A 15 -6.49 -5.75 -0.45
N GLU A 16 -7.67 -5.46 -1.01
CA GLU A 16 -7.95 -5.65 -2.43
C GLU A 16 -7.05 -4.79 -3.33
N CYS A 17 -6.81 -3.54 -2.95
CA CYS A 17 -5.89 -2.66 -3.67
C CYS A 17 -4.45 -3.18 -3.64
N LEU A 18 -3.99 -3.67 -2.50
CA LEU A 18 -2.65 -4.26 -2.39
C LEU A 18 -2.49 -5.48 -3.30
N VAL A 19 -3.44 -6.42 -3.28
CA VAL A 19 -3.41 -7.60 -4.16
C VAL A 19 -3.45 -7.21 -5.64
N LYS A 20 -4.23 -6.19 -5.98
CA LYS A 20 -4.45 -5.78 -7.37
C LYS A 20 -3.24 -5.08 -8.00
N TYR A 21 -2.55 -4.23 -7.25
CA TYR A 21 -1.52 -3.34 -7.80
C TYR A 21 -0.09 -3.70 -7.38
N VAL A 22 0.10 -4.40 -6.26
CA VAL A 22 1.45 -4.78 -5.81
C VAL A 22 1.82 -6.15 -6.39
N PRO A 23 2.94 -6.27 -7.12
CA PRO A 23 3.33 -7.55 -7.71
C PRO A 23 3.66 -8.58 -6.63
N ASN A 24 3.28 -9.84 -6.88
CA ASN A 24 3.47 -10.97 -5.97
C ASN A 24 2.78 -10.83 -4.60
N MET A 25 1.82 -9.92 -4.47
CA MET A 25 1.01 -9.78 -3.26
C MET A 25 -0.04 -10.89 -3.18
N THR A 26 -0.05 -11.63 -2.06
CA THR A 26 -1.10 -12.61 -1.76
C THR A 26 -2.19 -11.98 -0.90
N SER A 27 -3.40 -12.55 -0.93
CA SER A 27 -4.51 -12.08 -0.09
C SER A 27 -4.17 -12.11 1.39
N ASP A 28 -3.57 -13.20 1.87
CA ASP A 28 -3.18 -13.33 3.29
C ASP A 28 -2.19 -12.23 3.69
N ARG A 29 -1.16 -12.00 2.87
CA ARG A 29 -0.16 -10.96 3.13
C ARG A 29 -0.76 -9.55 3.08
N ALA A 30 -1.69 -9.30 2.16
CA ALA A 30 -2.39 -8.03 2.06
C ALA A 30 -3.24 -7.75 3.31
N TRP A 31 -3.90 -8.77 3.86
CA TRP A 31 -4.64 -8.65 5.12
C TRP A 31 -3.72 -8.39 6.31
N GLU A 32 -2.58 -9.10 6.42
CA GLU A 32 -1.59 -8.83 7.46
C GLU A 32 -1.08 -7.37 7.40
N LEU A 33 -0.73 -6.90 6.21
CA LEU A 33 -0.27 -5.52 6.00
C LEU A 33 -1.37 -4.51 6.30
N THR A 34 -2.62 -4.79 5.94
CA THR A 34 -3.76 -3.92 6.25
C THR A 34 -3.94 -3.76 7.76
N HIS A 35 -3.85 -4.85 8.52
CA HIS A 35 -3.87 -4.79 9.98
C HIS A 35 -2.66 -4.04 10.54
N GLN A 36 -1.48 -4.24 9.97
CA GLN A 36 -0.28 -3.51 10.37
C GLN A 36 -0.44 -2.01 10.15
N ILE A 37 -0.93 -1.59 8.98
CA ILE A 37 -1.21 -0.18 8.66
C ILE A 37 -2.15 0.41 9.71
N HIS A 38 -3.25 -0.27 10.02
CA HIS A 38 -4.21 0.19 11.02
C HIS A 38 -3.61 0.36 12.42
N ASN A 39 -2.81 -0.62 12.87
CA ASN A 39 -2.29 -0.65 14.23
C ASN A 39 -1.05 0.24 14.42
N GLU A 40 -0.19 0.34 13.41
CA GLU A 40 1.11 1.03 13.46
C GLU A 40 1.07 2.41 12.76
N GLY A 41 -0.06 2.75 12.13
CA GLY A 41 -0.26 3.99 11.39
C GLY A 41 0.32 3.97 9.96
N GLN A 42 1.19 3.00 9.63
CA GLN A 42 1.76 2.82 8.30
C GLN A 42 2.39 1.43 8.13
N ALA A 43 2.61 1.00 6.90
CA ALA A 43 3.44 -0.17 6.61
C ALA A 43 4.19 -0.06 5.27
N ILE A 44 5.36 -0.68 5.19
CA ILE A 44 6.07 -0.90 3.93
C ILE A 44 5.39 -2.06 3.20
N VAL A 45 4.72 -1.76 2.09
CA VAL A 45 3.97 -2.77 1.32
C VAL A 45 4.76 -3.33 0.13
N TRP A 46 5.80 -2.63 -0.30
CA TRP A 46 6.68 -3.06 -1.40
C TRP A 46 8.06 -2.39 -1.36
N VAL A 47 9.08 -3.13 -1.79
CA VAL A 47 10.48 -2.67 -1.90
C VAL A 47 11.06 -3.13 -3.25
N GLY A 48 11.78 -2.23 -3.92
CA GLY A 48 12.44 -2.49 -5.19
C GLY A 48 12.86 -1.19 -5.89
N PRO A 49 13.15 -1.23 -7.20
CA PRO A 49 13.58 -0.08 -7.98
C PRO A 49 12.59 1.10 -7.92
N GLN A 50 13.11 2.33 -7.90
CA GLN A 50 12.30 3.56 -7.76
C GLN A 50 11.25 3.69 -8.87
N GLU A 51 11.62 3.47 -10.12
CA GLU A 51 10.71 3.58 -11.27
C GLU A 51 9.46 2.68 -11.12
N GLN A 52 9.64 1.46 -10.60
CA GLN A 52 8.53 0.54 -10.32
C GLN A 52 7.72 0.98 -9.11
N ALA A 53 8.39 1.43 -8.03
CA ALA A 53 7.72 1.99 -6.87
C ALA A 53 6.82 3.17 -7.26
N GLU A 54 7.28 4.07 -8.11
CA GLU A 54 6.52 5.22 -8.62
C GLU A 54 5.27 4.77 -9.38
N LEU A 55 5.40 3.78 -10.26
CA LEU A 55 4.27 3.22 -11.00
C LEU A 55 3.19 2.67 -10.06
N TYR A 56 3.56 1.80 -9.10
CA TYR A 56 2.60 1.19 -8.18
C TYR A 56 2.03 2.21 -7.19
N HIS A 57 2.84 3.17 -6.75
CA HIS A 57 2.43 4.25 -5.85
C HIS A 57 1.32 5.09 -6.46
N VAL A 58 1.49 5.53 -7.71
CA VAL A 58 0.47 6.30 -8.44
C VAL A 58 -0.81 5.48 -8.63
N GLN A 59 -0.71 4.17 -8.86
CA GLN A 59 -1.89 3.31 -8.99
C GLN A 59 -2.67 3.19 -7.68
N LEU A 60 -1.99 2.97 -6.55
CA LEU A 60 -2.63 2.89 -5.23
C LEU A 60 -3.22 4.24 -4.80
N GLN A 61 -2.51 5.34 -5.06
CA GLN A 61 -3.01 6.69 -4.79
C GLN A 61 -4.28 6.98 -5.61
N ARG A 62 -4.31 6.60 -6.90
CA ARG A 62 -5.51 6.73 -7.76
C ARG A 62 -6.67 5.85 -7.30
N ALA A 63 -6.39 4.74 -6.62
CA ALA A 63 -7.39 3.89 -5.98
C ALA A 63 -7.90 4.44 -4.64
N GLY A 64 -7.40 5.60 -4.20
CA GLY A 64 -7.85 6.30 -3.00
C GLY A 64 -7.08 5.93 -1.73
N LEU A 65 -5.99 5.18 -1.82
CA LEU A 65 -5.18 4.87 -0.64
C LEU A 65 -4.33 6.08 -0.24
N THR A 66 -4.17 6.25 1.07
CA THR A 66 -3.27 7.25 1.64
C THR A 66 -1.83 6.74 1.54
N MET A 67 -0.99 7.42 0.78
CA MET A 67 0.39 7.01 0.51
C MET A 67 1.39 7.98 1.13
N ALA A 68 2.48 7.46 1.70
CA ALA A 68 3.61 8.32 2.04
C ALA A 68 4.31 8.82 0.76
N PRO A 69 4.95 10.01 0.76
CA PRO A 69 5.78 10.42 -0.36
C PRO A 69 6.90 9.41 -0.60
N LEU A 70 7.19 9.14 -1.87
CA LEU A 70 8.42 8.42 -2.22
C LEU A 70 9.58 9.39 -2.01
N GLU A 71 10.51 9.05 -1.13
CA GLU A 71 11.73 9.83 -1.00
C GLU A 71 12.53 9.69 -2.30
N ALA A 72 12.85 10.82 -2.93
CA ALA A 72 13.81 10.86 -4.01
C ALA A 72 15.20 10.61 -3.40
N ALA A 73 15.89 9.58 -3.89
CA ALA A 73 17.28 9.31 -3.53
C ALA A 73 18.21 10.43 -4.03
#